data_AF-A0A5K1DBL4-F1
#
_entry.id   AF-A0A5K1DBL4-F1
#
_cell.length_a   1.000
_cell.length_b   1.000
_cell.length_c   1.000
_cell.angle_alpha   90.00
_cell.angle_beta   90.00
_cell.angle_gamma   90.00
#
_symmetry.space_group_name_H-M   'P 1'
#
loop_
_entity.id
_entity.type
_entity.pdbx_description
1 polymer ?
#
loop_
_entity_poly.entity_id
_entity_poly.type
_entity_poly.pdbx_seq_one_letter_code
_entity_poly.pdbx_strand_id
1 'polypeptide(L)'
;MELLRSKLLFCLTVIFLAPLRSEGSKKVPVDLYYETLCPYCSNFIVNQLHQLFSNGLIDVVDLHLVPYGNARILANGTIECQ
;
A
#
# COMPACT_ATOMS: atom_id res chain seq x y z
N MET A 1 22.56 -30.87 35.95
CA MET A 1 23.38 -30.28 34.86
C MET A 1 22.85 -30.67 33.48
N GLU A 2 22.51 -31.94 33.25
CA GLU A 2 21.89 -32.43 32.00
C GLU A 2 20.54 -31.80 31.66
N LEU A 3 19.67 -31.59 32.67
CA LEU A 3 18.36 -30.93 32.46
C LEU A 3 18.51 -29.47 32.00
N LEU A 4 19.55 -28.77 32.47
CA LEU A 4 19.84 -27.38 32.11
C LEU A 4 20.40 -27.31 30.68
N ARG A 5 21.25 -28.27 30.29
CA ARG A 5 21.74 -28.44 28.91
C ARG A 5 20.61 -28.76 27.93
N SER A 6 19.71 -29.67 28.29
CA SER A 6 18.56 -30.05 27.45
C SER A 6 17.60 -28.87 27.22
N LYS A 7 17.29 -28.10 28.28
CA LYS A 7 16.48 -26.88 28.14
C LYS A 7 17.17 -25.81 27.30
N LEU A 8 18.48 -25.66 27.43
CA LEU A 8 19.26 -24.70 26.64
C LEU A 8 19.30 -25.08 25.15
N LEU A 9 19.49 -26.36 24.83
CA LEU A 9 19.41 -26.86 23.46
C LEU A 9 18.02 -26.65 22.85
N PHE A 10 16.96 -26.99 23.60
CA PHE A 10 15.59 -26.81 23.13
C PHE A 10 15.28 -25.33 22.85
N CYS A 11 15.74 -24.42 23.71
CA CYS A 11 15.57 -22.98 23.51
C CYS A 11 16.32 -22.48 22.26
N LEU A 12 17.57 -22.93 22.06
CA LEU A 12 18.35 -22.58 20.86
C LEU A 12 17.68 -23.05 19.57
N THR A 13 17.10 -24.26 19.57
CA THR A 13 16.38 -24.79 18.41
C THR A 13 15.09 -24.03 18.09
N VAL A 14 14.36 -23.58 19.12
CA VAL A 14 13.13 -22.78 18.93
C VAL A 14 13.45 -21.40 18.37
N ILE A 15 14.56 -20.77 18.77
CA ILE A 15 14.98 -19.47 18.25
C ILE A 15 15.42 -19.58 16.79
N PHE A 16 16.11 -20.66 16.40
CA PHE A 16 16.58 -20.86 15.02
C PHE A 16 15.45 -21.21 14.03
N LEU A 17 14.39 -21.85 14.50
CA LEU A 17 13.21 -22.22 13.70
C LEU A 17 12.13 -21.13 13.65
N ALA A 18 12.28 -20.06 14.44
CA ALA A 18 11.35 -18.95 14.39
C ALA A 18 11.49 -18.21 13.05
N PRO A 19 10.40 -18.06 12.26
CA PRO A 19 10.47 -17.27 11.05
C PRO A 19 10.75 -15.81 11.44
N LEU A 20 11.78 -15.22 10.83
CA LEU A 20 12.00 -13.77 10.83
C LEU A 20 10.80 -13.12 10.15
N ARG A 21 9.82 -12.70 10.94
CA ARG A 21 8.70 -11.90 10.46
C ARG A 21 9.26 -10.50 10.22
N SER A 22 9.66 -10.23 8.99
CA SER A 22 9.86 -8.85 8.55
C SER A 22 8.50 -8.17 8.65
N GLU A 23 8.30 -7.31 9.65
CA GLU A 23 7.35 -6.22 9.47
C GLU A 23 7.91 -5.42 8.30
N GLY A 24 7.42 -5.74 7.09
CA GLY A 24 7.72 -4.94 5.91
C GLY A 24 7.44 -3.49 6.27
N SER A 25 8.39 -2.61 5.96
CA SER A 25 8.26 -1.17 6.20
C SER A 25 6.87 -0.73 5.79
N LYS A 26 6.11 -0.11 6.71
CA LYS A 26 4.77 0.38 6.42
C LYS A 26 4.90 1.39 5.27
N LYS A 27 4.36 1.02 4.11
CA LYS A 27 4.33 1.89 2.94
C LYS A 27 3.52 3.15 3.26
N VAL A 28 3.90 4.25 2.62
CA VAL A 28 3.20 5.52 2.75
C VAL A 28 1.93 5.46 1.89
N PRO A 29 0.72 5.57 2.50
CA PRO A 29 -0.52 5.55 1.74
C PRO A 29 -0.69 6.84 0.93
N VAL A 30 -1.08 6.69 -0.33
CA VAL A 30 -1.41 7.80 -1.23
C VAL A 30 -2.71 7.45 -1.97
N ASP A 31 -3.78 8.17 -1.67
CA ASP A 31 -5.06 8.03 -2.36
C ASP A 31 -5.26 9.18 -3.36
N LEU A 32 -5.37 8.86 -4.65
CA LEU A 32 -5.70 9.82 -5.70
C LEU A 32 -7.17 9.69 -6.10
N TYR A 33 -7.98 10.68 -5.70
CA TYR A 33 -9.36 10.82 -6.13
C TYR A 33 -9.42 11.62 -7.42
N TYR A 34 -9.99 11.05 -8.48
CA TYR A 34 -9.97 11.66 -9.81
C TYR A 34 -11.23 11.37 -10.62
N GLU A 35 -11.45 12.15 -11.67
CA GLU A 35 -12.48 11.90 -12.69
C GLU A 35 -11.78 11.46 -13.98
N THR A 36 -12.30 10.41 -14.63
CA THR A 36 -11.67 9.84 -15.84
C THR A 36 -11.61 10.82 -17.01
N LEU A 37 -12.60 11.71 -17.13
CA LEU A 37 -12.70 12.71 -18.19
C LEU A 37 -12.23 14.12 -17.76
N CYS A 38 -11.74 14.30 -16.53
CA CYS A 38 -11.21 15.60 -16.11
C CYS A 38 -9.82 15.83 -16.74
N PRO A 39 -9.63 16.92 -17.52
CA PRO A 39 -8.37 17.18 -18.21
C PRO A 39 -7.21 17.46 -17.26
N TYR A 40 -7.48 18.02 -16.08
CA TYR A 40 -6.44 18.25 -15.07
C TYR A 40 -6.05 16.96 -14.34
N CYS A 41 -7.01 16.06 -14.07
CA CYS A 41 -6.74 14.75 -13.51
C CYS A 41 -5.88 13.90 -14.45
N SER A 42 -6.24 13.85 -15.74
CA SER A 42 -5.47 13.10 -16.72
C SER A 42 -4.07 13.69 -16.90
N ASN A 43 -3.95 15.02 -16.96
CA ASN A 43 -2.65 15.70 -16.99
C ASN A 43 -1.81 15.36 -15.76
N PHE A 44 -2.38 15.41 -14.55
CA PHE A 44 -1.71 15.03 -13.31
C PHE A 44 -1.16 13.60 -13.35
N ILE A 45 -2.00 12.64 -13.74
CA ILE A 45 -1.63 11.22 -13.79
C ILE A 45 -0.49 11.00 -14.79
N VAL A 46 -0.59 11.59 -15.98
CA VAL A 46 0.38 11.36 -17.05
C VAL A 46 1.69 12.11 -16.82
N ASN A 47 1.64 13.37 -16.40
CA ASN A 47 2.83 14.24 -16.40
C ASN A 47 3.48 14.41 -15.03
N GLN A 48 2.77 14.15 -13.93
CA GLN A 48 3.29 14.32 -12.57
C GLN A 48 3.36 12.99 -11.82
N LEU A 49 2.26 12.24 -11.75
CA LEU A 49 2.20 10.98 -11.00
C LEU A 49 3.15 9.91 -11.60
N HIS A 50 3.41 9.91 -12.90
CA HIS A 50 4.32 8.93 -13.50
C HIS A 50 5.73 8.94 -12.87
N GLN A 51 6.16 10.07 -12.29
CA GLN A 51 7.48 10.22 -11.67
C GLN A 51 7.65 9.31 -10.44
N LEU A 52 6.54 8.91 -9.80
CA LEU A 52 6.55 7.94 -8.70
C LEU A 52 7.15 6.59 -9.11
N PHE A 53 7.03 6.24 -10.40
CA PHE A 53 7.49 4.96 -10.95
C PHE A 53 8.93 5.03 -11.51
N SER A 54 9.53 6.21 -11.66
CA SER A 54 10.83 6.36 -12.33
C SER A 54 12.03 6.45 -11.38
N ASN A 55 11.80 6.69 -10.09
CA ASN A 55 12.87 6.97 -9.11
C ASN A 55 12.86 6.04 -7.89
N GLY A 56 12.13 4.92 -7.93
CA GLY A 56 12.04 3.96 -6.83
C GLY A 56 11.09 4.35 -5.69
N LEU A 57 10.41 5.51 -5.77
CA LEU A 57 9.42 5.90 -4.75
C LEU A 57 8.25 4.91 -4.64
N ILE A 58 7.89 4.23 -5.73
CA ILE A 58 6.82 3.24 -5.74
C ILE A 58 7.06 2.06 -4.76
N ASP A 59 8.32 1.76 -4.43
CA ASP A 59 8.66 0.67 -3.51
C ASP A 59 8.23 0.98 -2.07
N VAL A 60 8.14 2.27 -1.72
CA VAL A 60 7.78 2.75 -0.37
C VAL A 60 6.38 3.37 -0.31
N VAL A 61 5.66 3.44 -1.43
CA VAL A 61 4.30 3.99 -1.52
C VAL A 61 3.27 2.89 -1.75
N ASP A 62 2.13 3.03 -1.09
CA ASP A 62 0.90 2.27 -1.32
C ASP A 62 -0.09 3.19 -2.03
N LEU A 63 -0.10 3.11 -3.36
CA LEU A 63 -0.84 4.03 -4.22
C LEU A 63 -2.23 3.45 -4.55
N HIS A 64 -3.28 4.17 -4.20
CA HIS A 64 -4.65 3.86 -4.58
C HIS A 64 -5.21 4.91 -5.55
N LEU A 65 -5.84 4.44 -6.62
CA LEU A 65 -6.56 5.27 -7.57
C LEU A 65 -8.06 5.11 -7.36
N VAL A 66 -8.76 6.21 -7.07
CA VAL A 66 -10.19 6.23 -6.78
C VAL A 66 -10.94 7.03 -7.85
N PRO A 67 -11.53 6.37 -8.86
CA PRO A 67 -12.25 7.03 -9.95
C PRO A 67 -13.67 7.42 -9.49
N TYR A 68 -13.79 8.61 -8.92
CA TYR A 68 -15.07 9.18 -8.48
C TYR A 68 -15.09 10.70 -8.66
N GLY A 69 -14.14 11.40 -8.03
CA GLY A 69 -13.97 12.85 -8.18
C GLY A 69 -15.24 13.65 -7.84
N ASN A 70 -15.73 14.45 -8.78
CA ASN A 70 -16.91 15.31 -8.59
C ASN A 70 -18.24 14.60 -8.88
N ALA A 71 -18.24 13.27 -9.07
CA ALA A 71 -19.48 12.54 -9.21
C ALA A 71 -20.37 12.67 -7.97
N ARG A 72 -21.70 12.60 -8.17
CA ARG A 72 -22.71 12.64 -7.11
C ARG A 72 -23.66 11.47 -7.23
N ILE A 73 -24.16 10.99 -6.10
CA ILE A 73 -25.19 9.96 -6.04
C ILE A 73 -26.55 10.65 -5.91
N LEU A 74 -27.43 10.41 -6.88
CA LEU A 74 -28.81 10.90 -6.87
C LEU A 74 -29.68 10.07 -5.93
N ALA A 75 -30.87 10.58 -5.60
CA ALA A 75 -31.80 9.91 -4.67
C ALA A 75 -32.23 8.49 -5.13
N ASN A 76 -32.19 8.22 -6.43
CA ASN A 76 -32.48 6.91 -7.01
C ASN A 76 -31.25 5.98 -7.10
N GLY A 77 -30.10 6.38 -6.55
CA GLY A 77 -28.85 5.63 -6.60
C GLY A 77 -28.06 5.79 -7.90
N THR A 78 -28.54 6.58 -8.86
CA THR A 78 -27.77 6.90 -10.07
C THR A 78 -26.54 7.72 -9.72
N ILE A 79 -25.38 7.33 -10.27
CA ILE A 79 -24.16 8.12 -10.21
C ILE A 79 -24.16 9.10 -11.39
N GLU A 80 -24.05 10.39 -11.09
CA GLU A 80 -23.95 11.45 -12.06
C GLU A 80 -22.57 12.08 -11.99
N CYS A 81 -21.83 12.02 -13.10
CA CYS A 81 -20.53 12.68 -13.26
C CYS A 81 -20.72 14.14 -13.71
N GLN A 82 -19.68 14.97 -13.56
CA GLN A 82 -19.64 16.33 -14.09
C GLN A 82 -19.59 16.35 -15.63
#